data_AF-A0A428N9J0-F1
#
_entry.id   AF-A0A428N9J0-F1
#
_cell.length_a   1.000
_cell.length_b   1.000
_cell.length_c   1.000
_cell.angle_alpha   90.00
_cell.angle_beta   90.00
_cell.angle_gamma   90.00
#
_symmetry.space_group_name_H-M   'P 1'
#
loop_
_entity.id
_entity.type
_entity.pdbx_description
1 polymer ?
#
loop_
_entity_poly.entity_id
_entity_poly.type
_entity_poly.pdbx_seq_one_letter_code
_entity_poly.pdbx_strand_id
1 'polypeptide(L)'
;MEEEKKEYYFYFTLGYIGILLILLAALRVAIILDDDLGVILAFLGIGLLINYVNYLERQTGTDKKARTYARTISAVILTGISIFAFF
;
A
#
# COMPACT_ATOMS: atom_id res chain seq x y z
N MET A 1 25.11 8.35 -1.13
CA MET A 1 24.53 9.51 -1.85
C MET A 1 23.83 9.13 -3.15
N GLU A 2 24.50 8.56 -4.15
CA GLU A 2 23.84 8.25 -5.44
C GLU A 2 22.90 7.03 -5.35
N GLU A 3 23.32 5.99 -4.62
CA GLU A 3 22.48 4.82 -4.31
C GLU A 3 21.27 5.17 -3.42
N GLU A 4 21.46 5.99 -2.39
CA GLU A 4 20.37 6.46 -1.52
C GLU A 4 19.33 7.27 -2.30
N LYS A 5 19.77 8.12 -3.25
CA LYS A 5 18.87 8.84 -4.15
C LYS A 5 18.11 7.88 -5.07
N LYS A 6 18.79 6.87 -5.62
CA LYS A 6 18.15 5.86 -6.47
C LYS A 6 17.11 5.05 -5.70
N GLU A 7 17.44 4.64 -4.47
CA GLU A 7 16.52 3.94 -3.58
C GLU A 7 15.32 4.82 -3.23
N TYR A 8 15.54 6.10 -2.93
CA TYR A 8 14.48 7.08 -2.70
C TYR A 8 13.51 7.15 -3.88
N TYR A 9 14.01 7.38 -5.09
CA TYR A 9 13.15 7.51 -6.28
C TYR A 9 12.41 6.21 -6.61
N PHE A 10 13.02 5.05 -6.34
CA PHE A 10 12.37 3.77 -6.51
C PHE A 10 11.14 3.64 -5.59
N TYR A 11 11.32 3.82 -4.28
CA TYR A 11 10.20 3.73 -3.33
C TYR A 11 9.17 4.84 -3.51
N PHE A 12 9.61 6.05 -3.88
CA PHE A 12 8.72 7.16 -4.20
C PHE A 12 7.82 6.83 -5.40
N THR A 13 8.41 6.28 -6.47
CA THR A 13 7.67 5.85 -7.66
C THR A 13 6.67 4.74 -7.32
N LEU A 14 7.08 3.74 -6.53
CA LEU A 14 6.17 2.69 -6.07
C LEU A 14 5.01 3.25 -5.25
N GLY A 15 5.26 4.22 -4.36
CA GLY A 15 4.23 4.89 -3.57
C GLY A 15 3.19 5.57 -4.46
N TYR A 16 3.63 6.34 -5.46
CA TYR A 16 2.73 7.01 -6.40
C TYR A 16 1.95 6.04 -7.29
N ILE A 17 2.60 4.98 -7.79
CA ILE A 17 1.90 3.91 -8.52
C ILE A 17 0.84 3.29 -7.61
N GLY A 18 1.17 3.03 -6.34
CA GLY A 18 0.24 2.50 -5.36
C GLY A 18 -1.01 3.36 -5.17
N ILE A 19 -0.81 4.68 -5.00
CA ILE A 19 -1.92 5.66 -4.88
C ILE A 19 -2.81 5.65 -6.12
N LEU A 20 -2.21 5.65 -7.32
CA LEU A 20 -2.97 5.64 -8.58
C LEU A 20 -3.81 4.37 -8.73
N LEU A 21 -3.28 3.21 -8.33
CA LEU A 21 -4.02 1.94 -8.37
C LEU A 21 -5.19 1.93 -7.39
N ILE A 22 -5.02 2.46 -6.18
CA ILE A 22 -6.11 2.61 -5.20
C ILE A 22 -7.20 3.54 -5.76
N LEU A 23 -6.81 4.67 -6.36
CA LEU A 23 -7.76 5.61 -6.95
C LEU A 23 -8.54 4.95 -8.10
N LEU A 24 -7.84 4.21 -8.97
CA LEU A 24 -8.45 3.48 -10.07
C LEU A 24 -9.41 2.40 -9.58
N ALA A 25 -9.05 1.66 -8.54
CA ALA A 25 -9.91 0.68 -7.89
C ALA A 25 -11.18 1.31 -7.32
N ALA A 26 -11.04 2.45 -6.62
CA ALA A 26 -12.18 3.17 -6.04
C ALA A 26 -13.15 3.68 -7.13
N LEU A 27 -12.63 4.20 -8.24
CA LEU A 27 -13.44 4.61 -9.40
C LEU A 27 -14.17 3.41 -10.02
N ARG A 28 -13.51 2.26 -10.08
CA ARG A 28 -14.06 1.02 -10.64
C ARG A 28 -15.24 0.47 -9.83
N VAL A 29 -15.09 0.38 -8.51
CA VAL A 29 -16.15 -0.06 -7.58
C VAL A 29 -17.38 0.85 -7.66
N ALA A 30 -17.22 2.14 -8.00
CA ALA A 30 -18.34 3.06 -8.18
C ALA A 30 -19.17 2.81 -9.45
N ILE A 31 -18.65 2.04 -10.41
CA ILE A 31 -19.25 1.87 -11.75
C ILE A 31 -19.65 0.40 -11.99
N ILE A 32 -18.90 -0.56 -11.44
CA ILE A 32 -19.05 -1.99 -11.70
C ILE A 32 -19.45 -2.70 -10.40
N LEU A 33 -20.62 -3.36 -10.40
CA LEU A 33 -21.00 -4.29 -9.34
C LEU A 33 -20.13 -5.56 -9.41
N ASP A 34 -19.71 -6.08 -8.26
CA ASP A 34 -18.83 -7.27 -8.14
C ASP A 34 -17.51 -7.16 -8.92
N ASP A 35 -16.82 -6.02 -8.78
CA ASP A 35 -15.55 -5.76 -9.48
C ASP A 35 -14.33 -6.42 -8.81
N ASP A 36 -14.17 -7.73 -9.05
CA ASP A 36 -13.00 -8.51 -8.61
C ASP A 36 -11.67 -7.85 -9.01
N LEU A 37 -11.63 -7.22 -10.19
CA LEU A 37 -10.43 -6.56 -10.69
C LEU A 37 -10.15 -5.26 -9.92
N GLY A 38 -11.19 -4.51 -9.58
CA GLY A 38 -11.12 -3.37 -8.66
C GLY A 38 -10.56 -3.77 -7.30
N VAL A 39 -11.02 -4.89 -6.74
CA VAL A 39 -10.51 -5.44 -5.48
C VAL A 39 -9.01 -5.77 -5.60
N ILE A 40 -8.58 -6.47 -6.65
CA ILE A 40 -7.17 -6.80 -6.88
C ILE A 40 -6.30 -5.53 -7.01
N LEU A 41 -6.77 -4.51 -7.74
CA LEU A 41 -6.06 -3.24 -7.90
C LEU A 41 -5.90 -2.51 -6.57
N ALA A 42 -6.93 -2.52 -5.71
CA ALA A 42 -6.87 -1.93 -4.38
C ALA A 42 -5.80 -2.64 -3.52
N PHE A 43 -5.79 -3.97 -3.50
CA PHE A 43 -4.79 -4.74 -2.74
C PHE A 43 -3.36 -4.47 -3.22
N LEU A 44 -3.15 -4.49 -4.53
CA LEU A 44 -1.83 -4.23 -5.10
C LEU A 44 -1.38 -2.80 -4.81
N GLY A 45 -2.29 -1.83 -4.94
CA GLY A 45 -2.03 -0.43 -4.64
C GLY A 45 -1.67 -0.17 -3.18
N ILE A 46 -2.42 -0.76 -2.25
CA ILE A 46 -2.14 -0.67 -0.80
C ILE A 46 -0.79 -1.32 -0.48
N GLY A 47 -0.48 -2.48 -1.07
CA GLY A 47 0.81 -3.14 -0.88
C GLY A 47 2.01 -2.28 -1.30
N LEU A 48 1.90 -1.60 -2.44
CA LEU A 48 2.93 -0.66 -2.90
C LEU A 48 3.07 0.55 -1.97
N LEU A 49 1.94 1.12 -1.53
CA LEU A 49 1.93 2.26 -0.61
C LEU A 49 2.55 1.89 0.75
N ILE A 50 2.23 0.71 1.29
CA ILE A 50 2.84 0.19 2.53
C ILE A 50 4.36 0.06 2.37
N ASN A 51 4.86 -0.39 1.22
CA ASN A 51 6.30 -0.47 0.99
C ASN A 51 6.96 0.91 1.02
N TYR A 52 6.34 1.93 0.42
CA TYR A 52 6.82 3.30 0.47
C TYR A 52 6.79 3.88 1.90
N VAL A 53 5.70 3.69 2.65
CA VAL A 53 5.60 4.15 4.04
C VAL A 53 6.67 3.49 4.92
N ASN A 54 6.87 2.18 4.76
CA ASN A 54 7.94 1.45 5.45
C ASN A 54 9.34 1.99 5.14
N TYR A 55 9.57 2.41 3.89
CA TYR A 55 10.81 3.07 3.50
C TYR A 55 10.97 4.42 4.20
N LEU A 56 9.92 5.25 4.21
CA LEU A 56 9.95 6.54 4.92
C LEU A 56 10.23 6.37 6.42
N GLU A 57 9.56 5.42 7.08
CA GLU A 57 9.79 5.11 8.50
C GLU A 57 11.23 4.67 8.79
N ARG A 58 11.91 4.01 7.83
CA ARG A 58 13.33 3.66 7.94
C ARG A 58 14.22 4.89 7.90
N GLN A 59 13.90 5.84 7.03
CA GLN A 59 14.68 7.06 6.85
C GLN A 59 14.49 8.07 7.99
N THR A 60 13.30 8.12 8.60
CA THR A 60 13.00 9.06 9.71
C THR A 60 13.45 8.57 11.08
N GLY A 61 14.09 7.39 11.18
CA GLY A 61 14.56 6.84 12.44
C GLY A 61 13.43 6.36 13.37
N THR A 62 12.24 6.06 12.82
CA THR A 62 11.10 5.54 13.61
C THR A 62 11.50 4.28 14.37
N ASP A 63 11.07 4.20 15.64
CA ASP A 63 11.37 3.08 16.52
C ASP A 63 10.94 1.73 15.91
N LYS A 64 11.78 0.70 16.12
CA LYS A 64 11.57 -0.62 15.53
C LYS A 64 10.27 -1.28 16.01
N LYS A 65 9.84 -1.01 17.26
CA LYS A 65 8.56 -1.52 17.76
C LYS A 65 7.41 -0.81 17.08
N ALA A 66 7.46 0.52 16.96
CA ALA A 66 6.43 1.30 16.27
C ALA A 66 6.23 0.83 14.81
N ARG A 67 7.31 0.59 14.07
CA ARG A 67 7.26 0.02 12.71
C ARG A 67 6.63 -1.37 12.66
N THR A 68 6.92 -2.19 13.68
CA THR A 68 6.35 -3.55 13.77
C THR A 68 4.86 -3.48 14.04
N TYR A 69 4.41 -2.59 14.94
CA TYR A 69 2.99 -2.34 15.18
C TYR A 69 2.28 -1.83 13.93
N ALA A 70 2.84 -0.85 13.22
CA ALA A 70 2.28 -0.33 11.99
C ALA A 70 2.07 -1.45 10.95
N ARG A 71 3.08 -2.29 10.73
CA ARG A 71 2.98 -3.46 9.83
C ARG A 71 1.90 -4.44 10.26
N THR A 72 1.83 -4.78 11.54
CA THR A 72 0.82 -5.72 12.05
C THR A 72 -0.58 -5.15 11.88
N ILE A 73 -0.79 -3.87 12.20
CA ILE A 73 -2.08 -3.19 12.02
C ILE A 73 -2.47 -3.18 10.54
N SER A 74 -1.56 -2.78 9.65
CA SER A 74 -1.83 -2.78 8.20
C SER A 74 -2.16 -4.18 7.67
N ALA A 75 -1.45 -5.22 8.14
CA ALA A 75 -1.71 -6.61 7.74
C ALA A 75 -3.06 -7.12 8.24
N VAL A 76 -3.45 -6.79 9.48
CA VAL A 76 -4.74 -7.15 10.05
C VAL A 76 -5.88 -6.46 9.29
N ILE A 77 -5.75 -5.16 9.02
CA ILE A 77 -6.74 -4.40 8.25
C ILE A 77 -6.89 -4.99 6.84
N LEU A 78 -5.77 -5.25 6.15
CA LEU A 78 -5.78 -5.86 4.83
C LEU A 78 -6.47 -7.22 4.84
N THR A 79 -6.14 -8.08 5.81
CA THR A 79 -6.75 -9.40 5.95
C THR A 79 -8.25 -9.31 6.22
N GLY A 80 -8.68 -8.38 7.08
CA GLY A 80 -10.10 -8.13 7.35
C GLY A 80 -10.86 -7.65 6.12
N ILE A 81 -10.27 -6.73 5.34
CA ILE A 81 -10.82 -6.27 4.07
C ILE A 81 -10.90 -7.44 3.07
N SER A 82 -9.88 -8.31 3.00
CA SER A 82 -9.91 -9.48 2.12
C SER A 82 -11.06 -10.40 2.49
N ILE A 83 -11.21 -10.73 3.78
CA ILE A 83 -12.31 -11.61 4.23
C ILE A 83 -13.66 -11.00 3.87
N PHE A 84 -13.86 -9.70 4.13
CA PHE A 84 -15.10 -9.00 3.78
C PHE A 84 -15.36 -8.93 2.26
N ALA A 85 -14.32 -8.83 1.43
CA ALA A 85 -14.48 -8.76 -0.01
C ALA A 85 -14.82 -10.13 -0.65
N PHE A 86 -14.46 -11.24 -0.01
CA PHE A 86 -14.66 -12.60 -0.53
C PHE A 86 -15.83 -13.38 0.12
N PHE A 87 -16.51 -12.81 1.13
CA PHE A 87 -17.67 -13.39 1.82
C PHE A 87 -18.87 -12.46 1.77
#